data_AF-A0A9W5EQK9-F1
#
_entry.id   AF-A0A9W5EQK9-F1
#
_cell.length_a   1.000
_cell.length_b   1.000
_cell.length_c   1.000
_cell.angle_alpha   90.00
_cell.angle_beta   90.00
_cell.angle_gamma   90.00
#
_symmetry.space_group_name_H-M   'P 1'
#
loop_
_entity.id
_entity.type
_entity.pdbx_description
1 polymer ?
#
loop_
_entity_poly.entity_id
_entity_poly.type
_entity_poly.pdbx_seq_one_letter_code
_entity_poly.pdbx_strand_id
1 'polypeptide(L)'
;MRSFNRPTHYSTSGIKRVREISFYLDKSTLRKIEAIADFDNQTRSRVVERAVYFFYIGQKKQRYKAYEESKKAYKTKTAKKQ
;
A
#
# COMPACT_ATOMS: atom_id res chain seq x y z
N MET A 1 -24.54 -32.34 -17.43
CA MET A 1 -23.44 -32.64 -16.47
C MET A 1 -22.95 -31.33 -15.87
N ARG A 2 -23.17 -31.09 -14.58
CA ARG A 2 -22.65 -29.89 -13.89
C ARG A 2 -21.24 -30.21 -13.38
N SER A 3 -20.21 -29.65 -13.99
CA SER A 3 -18.85 -29.74 -13.45
C SER A 3 -18.80 -28.95 -12.15
N PHE A 4 -18.50 -29.65 -11.05
CA PHE A 4 -18.20 -29.03 -9.77
C PHE A 4 -16.88 -28.27 -9.92
N ASN A 5 -16.95 -26.96 -10.17
CA ASN A 5 -15.81 -26.06 -10.12
C ASN A 5 -15.45 -25.80 -8.64
N ARG A 6 -15.09 -26.85 -7.89
CA ARG A 6 -14.51 -26.69 -6.55
C ARG A 6 -13.06 -26.25 -6.75
N PRO A 7 -12.64 -25.11 -6.17
CA PRO A 7 -11.24 -24.71 -6.23
C PRO A 7 -10.39 -25.86 -5.70
N THR A 8 -9.44 -26.33 -6.50
CA THR A 8 -8.53 -27.39 -6.08
C THR A 8 -7.64 -26.85 -4.97
N HIS A 9 -7.36 -27.69 -3.96
CA HIS A 9 -6.56 -27.34 -2.77
C HIS A 9 -5.14 -26.78 -3.11
N TYR A 10 -4.71 -26.93 -4.36
CA TYR A 10 -3.40 -26.50 -4.87
C TYR A 10 -3.43 -25.21 -5.71
N SER A 11 -4.60 -24.68 -6.11
CA SER A 11 -4.68 -23.46 -6.94
C SER A 11 -4.45 -22.16 -6.17
N THR A 12 -4.41 -22.21 -4.84
CA THR A 12 -4.15 -21.07 -3.94
C THR A 12 -2.66 -20.88 -3.60
N SER A 13 -1.79 -21.80 -4.00
CA SER A 13 -0.36 -21.84 -3.63
C SER A 13 0.50 -20.69 -4.19
N GLY A 14 -0.03 -19.86 -5.10
CA GLY A 14 0.70 -18.73 -5.71
C GLY A 14 0.30 -17.34 -5.21
N ILE A 15 -0.74 -17.20 -4.38
CA ILE A 15 -1.19 -15.89 -3.91
C ILE A 15 -0.35 -15.50 -2.69
N LYS A 16 0.51 -14.49 -2.84
CA LYS A 16 1.26 -13.92 -1.70
C LYS A 16 0.26 -13.46 -0.64
N ARG A 17 0.25 -14.13 0.51
CA ARG A 17 -0.58 -13.74 1.65
C ARG A 17 -0.07 -12.39 2.16
N VAL A 18 -0.91 -11.36 2.05
CA VAL A 18 -0.62 -10.04 2.62
C VAL A 18 -0.59 -10.21 4.14
N ARG A 19 0.53 -9.86 4.79
CA ARG A 19 0.62 -9.86 6.24
C ARG A 19 0.06 -8.55 6.76
N GLU A 20 -0.93 -8.62 7.63
CA GLU A 20 -1.54 -7.46 8.26
C GLU A 20 -0.96 -7.27 9.66
N ILE A 21 -0.64 -6.02 10.00
CA ILE A 21 -0.13 -5.63 11.32
C ILE A 21 -1.02 -4.50 11.82
N SER A 22 -1.49 -4.65 13.06
CA SER A 22 -2.22 -3.60 13.78
C SER A 22 -1.30 -2.94 14.79
N PHE A 23 -1.37 -1.62 14.91
CA PHE A 23 -0.59 -0.86 15.88
C PHE A 23 -1.41 0.34 16.35
N TYR A 24 -1.06 0.85 17.53
CA TYR A 24 -1.73 2.00 18.13
C TYR A 24 -0.98 3.29 17.80
N LEU A 25 -1.75 4.35 17.58
CA LEU A 25 -1.26 5.71 17.37
C LEU A 25 -2.00 6.65 18.31
N ASP A 26 -1.35 7.77 18.64
CA ASP A 26 -2.06 8.86 19.30
C ASP A 26 -3.15 9.43 18.37
N LYS A 27 -4.20 9.96 18.99
CA LYS A 27 -5.37 10.48 18.27
C LYS A 27 -5.02 11.62 17.33
N SER A 28 -4.00 12.42 17.66
CA SER A 28 -3.61 13.58 16.85
C SER A 28 -2.91 13.15 15.56
N THR A 29 -2.03 12.15 15.64
CA THR A 29 -1.35 11.57 14.48
C THR A 29 -2.34 10.84 13.58
N LEU A 30 -3.28 10.08 14.15
CA LEU A 30 -4.32 9.41 13.35
C LEU A 30 -5.13 10.41 12.52
N ARG A 31 -5.56 11.52 13.12
CA ARG A 31 -6.30 12.59 12.42
C ARG A 31 -5.48 13.22 11.29
N LYS A 32 -4.18 13.41 11.47
CA LYS A 32 -3.29 13.92 10.41
C LYS A 32 -3.17 12.93 9.25
N ILE A 33 -3.04 11.65 9.55
CA ILE A 33 -3.00 10.59 8.53
C ILE A 33 -4.32 10.53 7.75
N GLU A 34 -5.45 10.66 8.44
CA GLU A 34 -6.78 10.74 7.82
C GLU A 34 -6.89 11.93 6.87
N ALA A 35 -6.53 13.14 7.32
CA ALA A 35 -6.57 14.33 6.48
C ALA A 35 -5.70 14.19 5.21
N ILE A 36 -4.52 13.59 5.32
CA ILE A 36 -3.64 13.33 4.17
C ILE A 36 -4.24 12.26 3.25
N ALA A 37 -4.80 11.19 3.82
CA ALA A 37 -5.43 10.12 3.08
C ALA A 37 -6.62 10.65 2.25
N ASP A 38 -7.43 11.52 2.84
CA ASP A 38 -8.55 12.17 2.17
C ASP A 38 -8.06 13.12 1.06
N PHE A 39 -7.03 13.92 1.33
CA PHE A 39 -6.44 14.84 0.35
C PHE A 39 -5.84 14.11 -0.87
N ASP A 40 -5.09 13.02 -0.64
CA ASP A 40 -4.47 12.21 -1.69
C ASP A 40 -5.47 11.21 -2.35
N ASN A 41 -6.71 11.12 -1.84
CA ASN A 41 -7.71 10.11 -2.20
C ASN A 41 -7.15 8.67 -2.13
N GLN A 42 -6.52 8.35 -0.99
CA GLN A 42 -5.86 7.06 -0.73
C GLN A 42 -6.34 6.47 0.59
N THR A 43 -6.10 5.17 0.80
CA THR A 43 -6.38 4.54 2.09
C THR A 43 -5.32 4.90 3.12
N ARG A 44 -5.72 4.99 4.39
CA ARG A 44 -4.80 5.22 5.54
C ARG A 44 -3.60 4.27 5.51
N SER A 45 -3.83 2.99 5.23
CA SER A 45 -2.76 1.98 5.16
C SER A 45 -1.70 2.30 4.11
N ARG A 46 -2.09 2.84 2.95
CA ARG A 46 -1.14 3.27 1.91
C ARG A 46 -0.33 4.49 2.33
N VAL A 47 -0.96 5.46 3.00
CA VAL A 47 -0.26 6.63 3.52
C VAL A 47 0.80 6.21 4.53
N VAL A 48 0.45 5.30 5.45
CA VAL A 48 1.39 4.73 6.43
C VAL A 48 2.53 3.98 5.72
N GLU A 49 2.21 3.11 4.76
CA GLU A 49 3.21 2.35 4.01
C GLU A 49 4.20 3.29 3.28
N ARG A 50 3.70 4.36 2.65
CA ARG A 50 4.52 5.41 2.03
C ARG A 50 5.40 6.12 3.04
N ALA A 51 4.88 6.46 4.21
CA ALA A 51 5.65 7.14 5.26
C ALA A 51 6.80 6.26 5.76
N VAL A 52 6.55 4.97 5.99
CA VAL A 52 7.58 3.99 6.39
C VAL A 52 8.64 3.83 5.30
N TYR A 53 8.20 3.69 4.04
CA TYR A 53 9.11 3.54 2.91
C TYR A 53 9.97 4.80 2.69
N PHE A 54 9.36 5.99 2.82
CA PHE A 54 10.05 7.27 2.76
C PHE A 54 11.10 7.39 3.87
N PHE A 55 10.76 7.01 5.11
CA PHE A 55 11.70 7.01 6.22
C PHE A 55 12.92 6.12 5.91
N TYR A 56 12.69 4.91 5.38
CA TYR A 56 13.75 3.98 5.03
C TYR A 56 14.65 4.46 3.87
N ILE A 57 14.07 5.03 2.81
CA ILE A 57 14.88 5.58 1.69
C ILE A 57 15.58 6.87 2.08
N GLY A 58 14.91 7.74 2.84
CA GLY A 58 15.45 9.01 3.32
C GLY A 58 16.70 8.84 4.17
N GLN A 59 16.84 7.70 4.86
CA GLN A 59 18.09 7.33 5.54
C GLN A 59 19.26 7.04 4.58
N LYS A 60 18.97 6.69 3.32
CA LYS A 60 19.96 6.24 2.32
C LYS A 60 20.28 7.29 1.24
N LYS A 61 19.47 8.34 1.07
CA LYS A 61 19.54 9.31 -0.05
C LYS A 61 19.01 10.71 0.33
N GLN A 62 19.09 11.67 -0.62
CA GLN A 62 18.43 12.99 -0.53
C GLN A 62 16.90 12.88 -0.36
N ARG A 63 16.34 13.70 0.55
CA ARG A 63 14.91 13.70 0.93
C ARG A 63 13.95 13.85 -0.25
N TYR A 64 14.20 14.78 -1.18
CA TYR A 64 13.29 15.02 -2.30
C TYR A 64 13.19 13.81 -3.24
N LYS A 65 14.33 13.18 -3.56
CA LYS A 65 14.36 11.96 -4.38
C LYS A 65 13.65 10.79 -3.69
N ALA A 66 13.80 10.66 -2.36
CA ALA A 66 13.11 9.65 -1.57
C ALA A 66 11.58 9.81 -1.61
N TYR A 67 11.09 11.06 -1.60
CA TYR A 67 9.67 11.35 -1.69
C TYR A 67 9.09 10.90 -3.03
N GLU A 68 9.74 11.28 -4.14
CA GLU A 68 9.34 10.86 -5.48
C GLU A 68 9.37 9.33 -5.65
N GLU A 69 10.43 8.66 -5.17
CA GLU A 69 10.52 7.20 -5.19
C GLU A 69 9.38 6.54 -4.39
N SER A 70 9.01 7.10 -3.24
CA SER A 70 7.90 6.57 -2.42
C SER A 70 6.52 6.66 -3.09
N LYS A 71 6.31 7.64 -3.99
CA LYS A 71 5.04 7.76 -4.74
C LYS A 71 4.89 6.72 -5.84
N LYS A 72 6.00 6.22 -6.40
CA LYS A 72 6.00 5.34 -7.58
C LYS A 72 5.35 3.98 -7.33
N ALA A 73 5.38 3.49 -6.09
CA ALA A 73 4.77 2.21 -5.73
C ALA A 73 3.25 2.14 -6.00
N TYR A 74 2.56 3.29 -6.12
CA TYR A 74 1.10 3.35 -6.21
C TYR A 74 0.56 4.10 -7.42
N LYS A 75 1.44 4.55 -8.35
CA LYS A 75 0.99 4.91 -9.70
C LYS A 75 0.53 3.62 -10.37
N THR A 76 -0.77 3.33 -10.25
CA THR A 76 -1.41 2.23 -10.95
C THR A 76 -1.14 2.35 -12.45
N LYS A 77 -1.02 1.21 -13.11
CA LYS A 77 -0.97 1.03 -14.57
C LYS A 77 -2.30 1.45 -15.22
N THR A 78 -2.84 2.63 -14.91
CA THR A 78 -4.04 3.18 -15.57
C THR A 78 -3.75 3.64 -17.00
N ALA A 79 -2.50 3.62 -17.46
CA ALA A 79 -2.08 4.08 -18.79
C ALA A 79 -2.00 2.99 -19.88
N LYS A 80 -2.71 1.86 -19.75
CA LYS A 80 -2.86 0.91 -20.88
C LYS A 80 -4.28 0.35 -20.96
N LYS A 81 -5.22 1.25 -21.24
CA LYS A 81 -6.54 0.94 -21.80
C LYS A 81 -6.92 2.07 -22.77
N GLN A 82 -6.21 2.14 -23.89
CA GLN A 82 -6.68 2.71 -25.16
C GLN A 82 -6.07 1.85 -26.26
#